data_AF-C5M6M5-F1
#
_entry.id   AF-C5M6M5-F1
#
_cell.length_a   1.000
_cell.length_b   1.000
_cell.length_c   1.000
_cell.angle_alpha   90.00
_cell.angle_beta   90.00
_cell.angle_gamma   90.00
#
_symmetry.space_group_name_H-M   'P 1'
#
loop_
_entity.id
_entity.type
_entity.pdbx_description
1 polymer ?
#
loop_
_entity_poly.entity_id
_entity_poly.type
_entity_poly.pdbx_seq_one_letter_code
_entity_poly.pdbx_strand_id
1 'polypeptide(L)'
;MSPRTKSPDNSCGEAITRGVVDLIESNLPKELVNLSQKATQGILQSRISGYEEFLTNIKNLFMENPLSEHQYLWLESIHRLASILLKLKISFSDLYLHLQPHEIENIANQAIPMGNKLFEFTNELSQLFNEFFSNSSKIPNIFQSKARQLISIVLDMLLVDELEESGFTNIASSMLQSIQLFLLNYRANITILVQFSEAVYKLGMSPLIIPLLDDFNPETPMELINNGGINLADIMNYYRYTAFNLVSLSMDNDRKYNKLAEVYFRILLRFPNLSVSLYCSEEEEKPTEGNDKRDQFIINLPERQELSLMYVLNYLLSLNSLRKLIETSPLYKDELKFLVKSLSSCLSKDIDQLASQPGSTRSSMVSIPQFTNEIERKIALEKKFTSKSKFSSLGGVILHGSYKEKLKLVVNFGEVFDTPNTKLSTIIEKLSTNIIIESNKVIEKLVIAISTIVSNLNSLS
;
A
#
# COMPACT_ATOMS: atom_id res chain seq x y z
N MET A 1 -27.24 -7.68 41.83
CA MET A 1 -27.12 -7.47 40.37
C MET A 1 -28.36 -6.74 39.91
N SER A 2 -28.25 -5.43 39.67
CA SER A 2 -29.37 -4.62 39.16
C SER A 2 -29.36 -4.69 37.63
N PRO A 3 -30.50 -4.93 36.96
CA PRO A 3 -30.55 -4.92 35.50
C PRO A 3 -30.35 -3.47 35.03
N ARG A 4 -29.28 -3.23 34.26
CA ARG A 4 -29.10 -1.97 33.53
C ARG A 4 -30.26 -1.85 32.53
N THR A 5 -31.28 -1.09 32.87
CA THR A 5 -32.28 -0.58 31.93
C THR A 5 -31.55 0.21 30.84
N LYS A 6 -31.47 -0.34 29.62
CA LYS A 6 -31.03 0.39 28.43
C LYS A 6 -31.94 1.62 28.26
N SER A 7 -31.37 2.79 27.96
CA SER A 7 -32.13 4.00 27.68
C SER A 7 -33.07 3.79 26.48
N PRO A 8 -34.26 4.43 26.44
CA PRO A 8 -35.23 4.31 25.33
C PRO A 8 -34.60 4.64 23.97
N ASP A 9 -33.71 5.62 23.92
CA ASP A 9 -33.02 6.06 22.70
C ASP A 9 -32.14 4.96 22.09
N ASN A 10 -31.50 4.14 22.92
CA ASN A 10 -30.68 3.01 22.44
C ASN A 10 -31.55 1.88 21.86
N SER A 11 -32.78 1.70 22.38
CA SER A 11 -33.70 0.66 21.88
C SER A 11 -34.31 1.02 20.53
N CYS A 12 -34.58 2.30 20.28
CA CYS A 12 -35.07 2.80 19.00
C CYS A 12 -33.97 2.75 17.93
N GLY A 13 -32.73 3.15 18.26
CA GLY A 13 -31.58 3.01 17.38
C GLY A 13 -31.31 1.57 16.95
N GLU A 14 -31.34 0.62 17.89
CA GLU A 14 -31.17 -0.82 17.58
C GLU A 14 -32.27 -1.34 16.63
N ALA A 15 -33.53 -0.93 16.79
CA ALA A 15 -34.62 -1.35 15.92
C ALA A 15 -34.48 -0.81 14.48
N ILE A 16 -34.09 0.46 14.33
CA ILE A 16 -33.83 1.09 13.02
C ILE A 16 -32.67 0.38 12.32
N THR A 17 -31.57 0.10 13.03
CA THR A 17 -30.42 -0.59 12.43
C THR A 17 -30.75 -2.01 11.95
N ARG A 18 -31.60 -2.75 12.69
CA ARG A 18 -32.01 -4.11 12.28
C ARG A 18 -32.90 -4.10 11.05
N GLY A 19 -33.91 -3.22 11.01
CA GLY A 19 -34.80 -3.12 9.84
C GLY A 19 -34.05 -2.76 8.55
N VAL A 20 -33.04 -1.90 8.64
CA VAL A 20 -32.17 -1.57 7.50
C VAL A 20 -31.32 -2.77 7.07
N VAL A 21 -30.75 -3.51 8.02
CA VAL A 21 -29.96 -4.71 7.70
C VAL A 21 -30.83 -5.77 7.03
N ASP A 22 -32.02 -6.04 7.56
CA ASP A 22 -32.95 -7.01 6.98
C ASP A 22 -33.38 -6.61 5.55
N LEU A 23 -33.62 -5.31 5.33
CA LEU A 23 -33.93 -4.78 3.99
C LEU A 23 -32.77 -5.01 3.01
N ILE A 24 -31.53 -4.73 3.41
CA ILE A 24 -30.36 -4.94 2.55
C ILE A 24 -30.12 -6.42 2.29
N GLU A 25 -30.23 -7.27 3.30
CA GLU A 25 -30.07 -8.73 3.16
C GLU A 25 -31.18 -9.33 2.27
N SER A 26 -32.40 -8.76 2.28
CA SER A 26 -33.47 -9.20 1.37
C SER A 26 -33.19 -8.89 -0.11
N ASN A 27 -32.34 -7.90 -0.39
CA ASN A 27 -31.91 -7.52 -1.73
C ASN A 27 -30.59 -8.21 -2.14
N LEU A 28 -29.97 -8.99 -1.25
CA LEU A 28 -28.68 -9.64 -1.50
C LEU A 28 -28.86 -10.92 -2.33
N PRO A 29 -28.27 -11.00 -3.55
CA PRO A 29 -28.33 -12.19 -4.37
C PRO A 29 -27.69 -13.41 -3.70
N LYS A 30 -28.22 -14.60 -3.98
CA LYS A 30 -27.82 -15.87 -3.32
C LYS A 30 -26.35 -16.19 -3.55
N GLU A 31 -25.82 -15.80 -4.71
CA GLU A 31 -24.43 -15.97 -5.14
C GLU A 31 -23.45 -15.22 -4.24
N LEU A 32 -23.91 -14.16 -3.56
CA LEU A 32 -23.12 -13.31 -2.68
C LEU A 32 -23.25 -13.69 -1.20
N VAL A 33 -24.18 -14.59 -0.86
CA VAL A 33 -24.37 -15.10 0.49
C VAL A 33 -23.20 -16.04 0.83
N ASN A 34 -22.44 -15.74 1.89
CA ASN A 34 -21.28 -16.51 2.36
C ASN A 34 -20.12 -16.64 1.34
N LEU A 35 -19.59 -15.50 0.90
CA LEU A 35 -18.38 -15.42 0.07
C LEU A 35 -17.17 -16.12 0.74
N SER A 36 -16.80 -17.30 0.23
CA SER A 36 -15.50 -17.95 0.48
C SER A 36 -14.39 -17.27 -0.31
N GLN A 37 -13.19 -17.12 0.27
CA GLN A 37 -12.01 -16.58 -0.42
C GLN A 37 -11.55 -17.50 -1.57
N LYS A 38 -11.66 -18.83 -1.39
CA LYS A 38 -11.43 -19.80 -2.46
C LYS A 38 -12.61 -19.78 -3.45
N ALA A 39 -12.39 -19.21 -4.63
CA ALA A 39 -13.33 -19.21 -5.74
C ALA A 39 -12.71 -19.93 -6.93
N THR A 40 -13.51 -20.67 -7.69
CA THR A 40 -13.14 -21.05 -9.06
C THR A 40 -13.55 -19.94 -10.01
N GLN A 41 -13.02 -19.94 -11.23
CA GLN A 41 -13.38 -18.97 -12.26
C GLN A 41 -14.89 -18.81 -12.48
N GLY A 42 -15.62 -19.91 -12.67
CA GLY A 42 -17.07 -19.87 -12.92
C GLY A 42 -17.85 -19.29 -11.73
N ILE A 43 -17.40 -19.57 -10.51
CA ILE A 43 -17.97 -19.02 -9.28
C ILE A 43 -17.70 -17.51 -9.21
N LEU A 44 -16.48 -17.06 -9.56
CA LEU A 44 -16.15 -15.64 -9.54
C LEU A 44 -16.99 -14.86 -10.56
N GLN A 45 -17.18 -15.38 -11.77
CA GLN A 45 -18.03 -14.75 -12.80
C GLN A 45 -19.48 -14.61 -12.33
N SER A 46 -20.05 -15.67 -11.77
CA SER A 46 -21.41 -15.64 -11.20
C SER A 46 -21.53 -14.62 -10.06
N ARG A 47 -20.53 -14.53 -9.19
CA ARG A 47 -20.49 -13.53 -8.11
C ARG A 47 -20.36 -12.09 -8.63
N ILE A 48 -19.59 -11.85 -9.69
CA ILE A 48 -19.49 -10.52 -10.34
C ILE A 48 -20.85 -10.10 -10.88
N SER A 49 -21.57 -11.01 -11.53
CA SER A 49 -22.94 -10.74 -12.02
C SER A 49 -23.93 -10.50 -10.88
N GLY A 50 -23.85 -11.28 -9.79
CA GLY A 50 -24.65 -11.01 -8.58
C GLY A 50 -24.33 -9.65 -7.95
N TYR A 51 -23.06 -9.22 -7.97
CA TYR A 51 -22.70 -7.88 -7.48
C TYR A 51 -23.29 -6.77 -8.34
N GLU A 52 -23.35 -6.93 -9.65
CA GLU A 52 -23.97 -5.96 -10.56
C GLU A 52 -25.46 -5.78 -10.28
N GLU A 53 -26.17 -6.90 -10.09
CA GLU A 53 -27.58 -6.90 -9.69
C GLU A 53 -27.76 -6.21 -8.33
N PHE A 54 -26.94 -6.57 -7.34
CA PHE A 54 -27.00 -5.98 -6.01
C PHE A 54 -26.74 -4.46 -6.03
N LEU A 55 -25.72 -4.01 -6.76
CA LEU A 55 -25.42 -2.59 -6.93
C LEU A 55 -26.60 -1.84 -7.57
N THR A 56 -27.23 -2.42 -8.57
CA THR A 56 -28.40 -1.85 -9.24
C THR A 56 -29.58 -1.72 -8.27
N ASN A 57 -29.86 -2.77 -7.50
CA ASN A 57 -30.92 -2.76 -6.48
C ASN A 57 -30.67 -1.69 -5.40
N ILE A 58 -29.43 -1.57 -4.92
CA ILE A 58 -29.05 -0.55 -3.93
C ILE A 58 -29.19 0.87 -4.51
N LYS A 59 -28.80 1.10 -5.77
CA LYS A 59 -28.99 2.39 -6.43
C LYS A 59 -30.47 2.75 -6.54
N ASN A 60 -31.33 1.81 -6.93
CA ASN A 60 -32.77 2.02 -6.95
C ASN A 60 -33.31 2.37 -5.55
N LEU A 61 -32.82 1.67 -4.53
CA LEU A 61 -33.20 1.94 -3.14
C LEU A 61 -32.80 3.36 -2.69
N PHE A 62 -31.66 3.86 -3.13
CA PHE A 62 -31.20 5.23 -2.86
C PHE A 62 -32.03 6.31 -3.56
N MET A 63 -32.57 6.01 -4.75
CA MET A 63 -33.49 6.92 -5.45
C MET A 63 -34.81 7.08 -4.68
N GLU A 64 -35.29 6.01 -4.04
CA GLU A 64 -36.51 6.03 -3.22
C GLU A 64 -36.26 6.60 -1.80
N ASN A 65 -35.03 6.47 -1.29
CA ASN A 65 -34.68 6.79 0.09
C ASN A 65 -33.49 7.79 0.12
N PRO A 66 -33.77 9.11 0.06
CA PRO A 66 -32.73 10.11 -0.05
C PRO A 66 -31.82 10.18 1.18
N LEU A 67 -30.53 10.49 0.95
CA LEU A 67 -29.48 10.52 1.97
C LEU A 67 -29.81 11.40 3.18
N SER A 68 -30.49 12.53 2.96
CA SER A 68 -30.86 13.49 4.02
C SER A 68 -31.73 12.87 5.11
N GLU A 69 -32.52 11.86 4.76
CA GLU A 69 -33.48 11.21 5.66
C GLU A 69 -33.01 9.80 6.07
N HIS A 70 -32.25 9.12 5.21
CA HIS A 70 -31.90 7.70 5.36
C HIS A 70 -30.40 7.45 5.44
N GLN A 71 -29.67 8.24 6.23
CA GLN A 71 -28.20 8.16 6.34
C GLN A 71 -27.68 6.76 6.70
N TYR A 72 -28.32 6.05 7.64
CA TYR A 72 -27.85 4.71 8.04
C TYR A 72 -28.04 3.67 6.94
N LEU A 73 -29.12 3.78 6.16
CA LEU A 73 -29.37 2.93 5.00
C LEU A 73 -28.24 3.09 3.98
N TRP A 74 -27.90 4.33 3.63
CA TRP A 74 -26.77 4.61 2.75
C TRP A 74 -25.46 4.03 3.30
N LEU A 75 -25.19 4.28 4.58
CA LEU A 75 -23.95 3.83 5.21
C LEU A 75 -23.82 2.31 5.25
N GLU A 76 -24.86 1.58 5.66
CA GLU A 76 -24.87 0.11 5.69
C GLU A 76 -24.78 -0.47 4.27
N SER A 77 -25.52 0.08 3.31
CA SER A 77 -25.50 -0.39 1.92
C SER A 77 -24.12 -0.20 1.28
N ILE A 78 -23.49 0.97 1.41
CA ILE A 78 -22.13 1.24 0.89
C ILE A 78 -21.12 0.33 1.60
N HIS A 79 -21.25 0.15 2.92
CA HIS A 79 -20.42 -0.79 3.67
C HIS A 79 -20.52 -2.22 3.12
N ARG A 80 -21.73 -2.71 2.82
CA ARG A 80 -21.94 -4.06 2.27
C ARG A 80 -21.38 -4.19 0.86
N LEU A 81 -21.62 -3.20 -0.01
CA LEU A 81 -21.02 -3.16 -1.35
C LEU A 81 -19.48 -3.19 -1.27
N ALA A 82 -18.87 -2.32 -0.46
CA ALA A 82 -17.42 -2.29 -0.27
C ALA A 82 -16.87 -3.62 0.25
N SER A 83 -17.55 -4.24 1.23
CA SER A 83 -17.16 -5.53 1.81
C SER A 83 -17.14 -6.66 0.78
N ILE A 84 -18.17 -6.71 -0.06
CA ILE A 84 -18.30 -7.74 -1.10
C ILE A 84 -17.27 -7.48 -2.20
N LEU A 85 -17.14 -6.23 -2.68
CA LEU A 85 -16.19 -5.87 -3.72
C LEU A 85 -14.75 -6.18 -3.30
N LEU A 86 -14.37 -5.87 -2.05
CA LEU A 86 -13.07 -6.25 -1.49
C LEU A 86 -12.81 -7.75 -1.64
N LYS A 87 -13.77 -8.60 -1.24
CA LYS A 87 -13.63 -10.06 -1.37
C LYS A 87 -13.51 -10.51 -2.83
N LEU A 88 -14.25 -9.90 -3.74
CA LEU A 88 -14.16 -10.20 -5.18
C LEU A 88 -12.81 -9.80 -5.75
N LYS A 89 -12.25 -8.63 -5.37
CA LYS A 89 -10.92 -8.20 -5.79
C LYS A 89 -9.83 -9.13 -5.27
N ILE A 90 -9.92 -9.56 -3.99
CA ILE A 90 -8.98 -10.54 -3.41
C ILE A 90 -9.04 -11.86 -4.20
N SER A 91 -10.25 -12.43 -4.39
CA SER A 91 -10.41 -13.67 -5.16
C SER A 91 -9.92 -13.53 -6.61
N PHE A 92 -10.09 -12.37 -7.24
CA PHE A 92 -9.56 -12.10 -8.57
C PHE A 92 -8.02 -12.06 -8.57
N SER A 93 -7.42 -11.37 -7.60
CA SER A 93 -5.96 -11.31 -7.45
C SER A 93 -5.35 -12.70 -7.27
N ASP A 94 -5.91 -13.48 -6.35
CA ASP A 94 -5.48 -14.86 -6.05
C ASP A 94 -5.55 -15.77 -7.28
N LEU A 95 -6.58 -15.59 -8.12
CA LEU A 95 -6.78 -16.41 -9.31
C LEU A 95 -5.95 -15.99 -10.51
N TYR A 96 -5.70 -14.69 -10.70
CA TYR A 96 -5.23 -14.17 -11.99
C TYR A 96 -3.98 -13.30 -11.94
N LEU A 97 -3.65 -12.67 -10.81
CA LEU A 97 -2.57 -11.68 -10.73
C LEU A 97 -1.26 -12.25 -10.17
N HIS A 98 -1.29 -13.43 -9.56
CA HIS A 98 -0.11 -14.12 -9.03
C HIS A 98 0.36 -15.28 -9.93
N LEU A 99 -0.11 -15.31 -11.18
CA LEU A 99 0.27 -16.32 -12.17
C LEU A 99 1.58 -15.99 -12.85
N GLN A 100 2.23 -17.02 -13.39
CA GLN A 100 3.48 -16.86 -14.13
C GLN A 100 3.21 -16.19 -15.49
N PRO A 101 4.14 -15.39 -16.04
CA PRO A 101 3.93 -14.66 -17.29
C PRO A 101 3.47 -15.54 -18.47
N HIS A 102 3.96 -16.77 -18.55
CA HIS A 102 3.61 -17.72 -19.62
C HIS A 102 2.18 -18.28 -19.53
N GLU A 103 1.49 -18.11 -18.40
CA GLU A 103 0.11 -18.56 -18.18
C GLU A 103 -0.91 -17.49 -18.59
N ILE A 104 -0.48 -16.22 -18.68
CA ILE A 104 -1.34 -15.03 -18.88
C ILE A 104 -2.13 -15.11 -20.19
N GLU A 105 -1.51 -15.55 -21.29
CA GLU A 105 -2.14 -15.54 -22.62
C GLU A 105 -3.41 -16.39 -22.67
N ASN A 106 -3.41 -17.54 -22.01
CA ASN A 106 -4.53 -18.49 -22.01
C ASN A 106 -5.72 -18.01 -21.17
N ILE A 107 -5.48 -17.13 -20.19
CA ILE A 107 -6.51 -16.64 -19.27
C ILE A 107 -6.98 -15.22 -19.60
N ALA A 108 -6.22 -14.45 -20.39
CA ALA A 108 -6.42 -13.02 -20.56
C ALA A 108 -7.82 -12.67 -21.08
N ASN A 109 -8.32 -13.47 -22.03
CA ASN A 109 -9.64 -13.28 -22.64
C ASN A 109 -10.79 -13.33 -21.63
N GLN A 110 -10.59 -13.99 -20.48
CA GLN A 110 -11.59 -14.12 -19.42
C GLN A 110 -11.28 -13.17 -18.26
N ALA A 111 -10.01 -13.05 -17.87
CA ALA A 111 -9.60 -12.22 -16.74
C ALA A 111 -9.71 -10.72 -17.02
N ILE A 112 -9.43 -10.25 -18.25
CA ILE A 112 -9.50 -8.81 -18.58
C ILE A 112 -10.93 -8.27 -18.44
N PRO A 113 -11.97 -8.87 -19.04
CA PRO A 113 -13.35 -8.41 -18.84
C PRO A 113 -13.77 -8.38 -17.37
N MET A 114 -13.41 -9.41 -16.60
CA MET A 114 -13.71 -9.48 -15.17
C MET A 114 -13.01 -8.39 -14.37
N GLY A 115 -11.72 -8.17 -14.61
CA GLY A 115 -10.93 -7.13 -13.94
C GLY A 115 -11.42 -5.73 -14.29
N ASN A 116 -11.74 -5.46 -15.56
CA ASN A 116 -12.35 -4.19 -15.98
C ASN A 116 -13.69 -3.97 -15.27
N LYS A 117 -14.51 -5.02 -15.12
CA LYS A 117 -15.80 -4.93 -14.42
C LYS A 117 -15.64 -4.62 -12.93
N LEU A 118 -14.66 -5.23 -12.26
CA LEU A 118 -14.31 -4.92 -10.88
C LEU A 118 -13.80 -3.47 -10.72
N PHE A 119 -13.07 -2.97 -11.72
CA PHE A 119 -12.66 -1.57 -11.75
C PHE A 119 -13.85 -0.61 -11.93
N GLU A 120 -14.78 -0.90 -12.84
CA GLU A 120 -16.04 -0.16 -12.99
C GLU A 120 -16.82 -0.11 -11.67
N PHE A 121 -16.93 -1.24 -10.98
CA PHE A 121 -17.56 -1.30 -9.66
C PHE A 121 -16.83 -0.47 -8.61
N THR A 122 -15.50 -0.41 -8.67
CA THR A 122 -14.70 0.45 -7.77
C THR A 122 -14.99 1.93 -8.03
N ASN A 123 -15.13 2.32 -9.30
CA ASN A 123 -15.52 3.69 -9.67
C ASN A 123 -16.92 4.04 -9.17
N GLU A 124 -17.89 3.15 -9.39
CA GLU A 124 -19.28 3.33 -8.93
C GLU A 124 -19.37 3.42 -7.40
N LEU A 125 -18.65 2.55 -6.70
CA LEU A 125 -18.57 2.59 -5.24
C LEU A 125 -17.93 3.91 -4.76
N SER A 126 -16.90 4.40 -5.45
CA SER A 126 -16.26 5.68 -5.12
C SER A 126 -17.24 6.85 -5.24
N GLN A 127 -18.08 6.87 -6.27
CA GLN A 127 -19.11 7.90 -6.43
C GLN A 127 -20.10 7.88 -5.26
N LEU A 128 -20.65 6.71 -4.92
CA LEU A 128 -21.57 6.55 -3.78
C LEU A 128 -20.91 6.92 -2.44
N PHE A 129 -19.64 6.51 -2.25
CA PHE A 129 -18.86 6.82 -1.06
C PHE A 129 -18.66 8.34 -0.92
N ASN A 130 -18.21 9.00 -1.98
CA ASN A 130 -17.97 10.44 -1.97
C ASN A 130 -19.26 11.23 -1.79
N GLU A 131 -20.37 10.78 -2.40
CA GLU A 131 -21.69 11.38 -2.20
C GLU A 131 -22.11 11.31 -0.73
N PHE A 132 -21.94 10.15 -0.08
CA PHE A 132 -22.24 9.99 1.34
C PHE A 132 -21.40 10.92 2.23
N PHE A 133 -20.08 10.93 2.06
CA PHE A 133 -19.19 11.72 2.92
C PHE A 133 -19.20 13.23 2.62
N SER A 134 -19.55 13.63 1.40
CA SER A 134 -19.66 15.06 1.03
C SER A 134 -20.98 15.69 1.46
N ASN A 135 -22.08 14.92 1.42
CA ASN A 135 -23.43 15.44 1.67
C ASN A 135 -23.98 15.11 3.07
N SER A 136 -23.29 14.29 3.87
CA SER A 136 -23.66 14.06 5.26
C SER A 136 -23.20 15.23 6.15
N SER A 137 -24.09 16.20 6.36
CA SER A 137 -23.82 17.41 7.14
C SER A 137 -23.18 17.15 8.51
N LYS A 138 -23.62 16.08 9.21
CA LYS A 138 -22.93 15.41 10.32
C LYS A 138 -23.34 13.94 10.38
N ILE A 139 -22.40 13.04 10.67
CA ILE A 139 -22.65 11.62 10.93
C ILE A 139 -22.95 11.46 12.43
N PRO A 140 -24.17 11.02 12.81
CA PRO A 140 -24.54 10.77 14.20
C PRO A 140 -23.55 9.84 14.91
N ASN A 141 -23.30 10.09 16.21
CA ASN A 141 -22.38 9.29 17.03
C ASN A 141 -22.68 7.78 16.96
N ILE A 142 -23.96 7.41 16.90
CA ILE A 142 -24.42 6.02 16.78
C ILE A 142 -23.98 5.33 15.47
N PHE A 143 -23.69 6.10 14.41
CA PHE A 143 -23.28 5.58 13.10
C PHE A 143 -21.76 5.63 12.90
N GLN A 144 -21.03 6.39 13.72
CA GLN A 144 -19.58 6.57 13.56
C GLN A 144 -18.79 5.26 13.59
N SER A 145 -19.19 4.28 14.42
CA SER A 145 -18.53 2.96 14.42
C SER A 145 -18.65 2.28 13.06
N LYS A 146 -19.81 2.41 12.40
CA LYS A 146 -20.04 1.81 11.09
C LYS A 146 -19.33 2.57 9.97
N ALA A 147 -19.29 3.90 10.05
CA ALA A 147 -18.49 4.74 9.14
C ALA A 147 -17.01 4.38 9.20
N ARG A 148 -16.49 4.17 10.40
CA ARG A 148 -15.11 3.71 10.64
C ARG A 148 -14.84 2.32 10.03
N GLN A 149 -15.77 1.38 10.17
CA GLN A 149 -15.67 0.06 9.52
C GLN A 149 -15.66 0.18 8.00
N LEU A 150 -16.54 1.01 7.43
CA LEU A 150 -16.57 1.27 5.99
C LEU A 150 -15.24 1.86 5.51
N ILE A 151 -14.68 2.85 6.23
CA ILE A 151 -13.38 3.46 5.90
C ILE A 151 -12.27 2.41 5.90
N SER A 152 -12.19 1.56 6.93
CA SER A 152 -11.21 0.47 6.98
C SER A 152 -11.29 -0.43 5.75
N ILE A 153 -12.50 -0.86 5.38
CA ILE A 153 -12.72 -1.74 4.23
C ILE A 153 -12.33 -1.06 2.91
N VAL A 154 -12.64 0.23 2.77
CA VAL A 154 -12.27 1.00 1.58
C VAL A 154 -10.74 1.15 1.48
N LEU A 155 -10.06 1.42 2.59
CA LEU A 155 -8.60 1.51 2.62
C LEU A 155 -7.96 0.18 2.21
N ASP A 156 -8.43 -0.94 2.76
CA ASP A 156 -7.98 -2.28 2.39
C ASP A 156 -8.22 -2.54 0.89
N MET A 157 -9.41 -2.18 0.38
CA MET A 157 -9.80 -2.37 -1.02
C MET A 157 -8.93 -1.60 -2.01
N LEU A 158 -8.49 -0.38 -1.66
CA LEU A 158 -7.59 0.40 -2.51
C LEU A 158 -6.20 -0.25 -2.62
N LEU A 159 -5.80 -1.01 -1.60
CA LEU A 159 -4.51 -1.70 -1.52
C LEU A 159 -4.50 -3.12 -2.09
N VAL A 160 -5.65 -3.68 -2.48
CA VAL A 160 -5.70 -4.98 -3.16
C VAL A 160 -5.22 -4.86 -4.59
N ASP A 161 -4.28 -5.72 -5.00
CA ASP A 161 -3.81 -5.85 -6.38
C ASP A 161 -4.96 -5.93 -7.40
N GLU A 162 -4.83 -5.19 -8.50
CA GLU A 162 -5.81 -5.18 -9.60
C GLU A 162 -5.11 -4.96 -10.94
N LEU A 163 -5.84 -5.19 -12.03
CA LEU A 163 -5.32 -4.87 -13.37
C LEU A 163 -4.99 -3.39 -13.48
N GLU A 164 -3.93 -3.07 -14.22
CA GLU A 164 -3.56 -1.69 -14.45
C GLU A 164 -4.65 -0.94 -15.22
N GLU A 165 -5.22 0.09 -14.59
CA GLU A 165 -6.28 0.93 -15.15
C GLU A 165 -5.95 2.42 -14.95
N SER A 166 -6.02 3.19 -16.04
CA SER A 166 -5.56 4.59 -16.07
C SER A 166 -6.32 5.53 -15.14
N GLY A 167 -7.59 5.22 -14.82
CA GLY A 167 -8.44 6.03 -13.95
C GLY A 167 -8.26 5.79 -12.45
N PHE A 168 -7.49 4.76 -12.04
CA PHE A 168 -7.41 4.35 -10.64
C PHE A 168 -6.91 5.47 -9.71
N THR A 169 -5.89 6.22 -10.13
CA THR A 169 -5.30 7.30 -9.31
C THR A 169 -6.34 8.37 -8.93
N ASN A 170 -7.24 8.72 -9.85
CA ASN A 170 -8.30 9.70 -9.58
C ASN A 170 -9.33 9.16 -8.58
N ILE A 171 -9.73 7.89 -8.75
CA ILE A 171 -10.67 7.20 -7.85
C ILE A 171 -10.10 7.15 -6.44
N ALA A 172 -8.86 6.65 -6.29
CA ALA A 172 -8.18 6.55 -5.01
C ALA A 172 -8.00 7.91 -4.33
N SER A 173 -7.59 8.93 -5.08
CA SER A 173 -7.44 10.30 -4.57
C SER A 173 -8.76 10.84 -4.01
N SER A 174 -9.86 10.70 -4.76
CA SER A 174 -11.19 11.16 -4.33
C SER A 174 -11.66 10.48 -3.05
N MET A 175 -11.52 9.15 -2.97
CA MET A 175 -11.91 8.40 -1.76
C MET A 175 -11.04 8.78 -0.56
N LEU A 176 -9.73 8.90 -0.74
CA LEU A 176 -8.81 9.28 0.33
C LEU A 176 -9.05 10.72 0.81
N GLN A 177 -9.41 11.65 -0.07
CA GLN A 177 -9.81 13.01 0.34
C GLN A 177 -11.08 13.00 1.19
N SER A 178 -12.10 12.22 0.81
CA SER A 178 -13.31 12.04 1.61
C SER A 178 -13.00 11.43 3.00
N ILE A 179 -12.09 10.46 3.05
CA ILE A 179 -11.62 9.87 4.32
C ILE A 179 -10.87 10.91 5.15
N GLN A 180 -9.97 11.68 4.55
CA GLN A 180 -9.23 12.75 5.24
C GLN A 180 -10.19 13.76 5.87
N LEU A 181 -11.21 14.21 5.12
CA LEU A 181 -12.24 15.12 5.63
C LEU A 181 -13.01 14.50 6.81
N PHE A 182 -13.31 13.20 6.76
CA PHE A 182 -13.88 12.51 7.91
C PHE A 182 -12.93 12.53 9.12
N LEU A 183 -11.65 12.20 8.94
CA LEU A 183 -10.68 12.15 10.03
C LEU A 183 -10.45 13.53 10.68
N LEU A 184 -10.50 14.61 9.91
CA LEU A 184 -10.41 15.97 10.43
C LEU A 184 -11.62 16.37 11.29
N ASN A 185 -12.81 15.89 10.92
CA ASN A 185 -14.05 16.28 11.59
C ASN A 185 -14.44 15.39 12.77
N TYR A 186 -13.92 14.16 12.82
CA TYR A 186 -14.24 13.18 13.86
C TYR A 186 -12.96 12.62 14.46
N ARG A 187 -12.84 12.64 15.79
CA ARG A 187 -11.70 12.02 16.50
C ARG A 187 -11.53 10.58 16.02
N ALA A 188 -10.44 10.34 15.32
CA ALA A 188 -10.14 9.05 14.73
C ALA A 188 -9.53 8.11 15.79
N ASN A 189 -9.83 6.82 15.67
CA ASN A 189 -9.04 5.80 16.36
C ASN A 189 -7.69 5.71 15.63
N ILE A 190 -6.61 5.55 16.40
CA ILE A 190 -5.25 5.33 15.89
C ILE A 190 -5.20 4.25 14.80
N THR A 191 -5.94 3.14 14.91
CA THR A 191 -5.94 2.08 13.89
C THR A 191 -6.33 2.62 12.51
N ILE A 192 -7.32 3.52 12.45
CA ILE A 192 -7.77 4.10 11.17
C ILE A 192 -6.76 5.14 10.66
N LEU A 193 -6.15 5.91 11.56
CA LEU A 193 -5.05 6.83 11.19
C LEU A 193 -3.87 6.05 10.59
N VAL A 194 -3.55 4.89 11.16
CA VAL A 194 -2.51 3.98 10.66
C VAL A 194 -2.87 3.46 9.27
N GLN A 195 -4.06 2.89 9.10
CA GLN A 195 -4.53 2.39 7.79
C GLN A 195 -4.57 3.49 6.73
N PHE A 196 -5.02 4.69 7.11
CA PHE A 196 -5.04 5.85 6.22
C PHE A 196 -3.62 6.26 5.81
N SER A 197 -2.72 6.40 6.79
CA SER A 197 -1.32 6.74 6.55
C SER A 197 -0.62 5.70 5.67
N GLU A 198 -0.89 4.41 5.89
CA GLU A 198 -0.40 3.31 5.06
C GLU A 198 -0.88 3.44 3.62
N ALA A 199 -2.20 3.60 3.41
CA ALA A 199 -2.77 3.68 2.07
C ALA A 199 -2.24 4.90 1.30
N VAL A 200 -2.21 6.05 1.96
CA VAL A 200 -1.66 7.29 1.42
C VAL A 200 -0.20 7.13 1.02
N TYR A 201 0.62 6.46 1.84
CA TYR A 201 2.02 6.21 1.51
C TYR A 201 2.16 5.26 0.33
N LYS A 202 1.54 4.06 0.41
CA LYS A 202 1.65 3.01 -0.60
C LYS A 202 1.19 3.48 -1.98
N LEU A 203 0.14 4.29 -2.04
CA LEU A 203 -0.39 4.85 -3.28
C LEU A 203 0.32 6.13 -3.75
N GLY A 204 1.35 6.58 -3.02
CA GLY A 204 2.13 7.75 -3.39
C GLY A 204 1.38 9.08 -3.23
N MET A 205 0.43 9.19 -2.30
CA MET A 205 -0.41 10.37 -2.09
C MET A 205 -0.08 11.14 -0.80
N SER A 206 1.16 11.06 -0.33
CA SER A 206 1.65 11.65 0.94
C SER A 206 1.21 13.09 1.28
N PRO A 207 0.97 14.01 0.32
CA PRO A 207 0.36 15.31 0.63
C PRO A 207 -0.96 15.25 1.41
N LEU A 208 -1.71 14.15 1.31
CA LEU A 208 -2.96 13.94 2.04
C LEU A 208 -2.76 13.73 3.55
N ILE A 209 -1.53 13.54 4.05
CA ILE A 209 -1.33 13.50 5.51
C ILE A 209 -1.18 14.90 6.12
N ILE A 210 -0.84 15.93 5.32
CA ILE A 210 -0.47 17.26 5.82
C ILE A 210 -1.53 17.86 6.76
N PRO A 211 -2.83 17.89 6.40
CA PRO A 211 -3.86 18.47 7.27
C PRO A 211 -4.06 17.72 8.59
N LEU A 212 -3.64 16.46 8.67
CA LEU A 212 -3.80 15.60 9.83
C LEU A 212 -2.55 15.58 10.72
N LEU A 213 -1.44 16.26 10.35
CA LEU A 213 -0.18 16.17 11.07
C LEU A 213 -0.27 16.58 12.54
N ASP A 214 -1.21 17.47 12.89
CA ASP A 214 -1.45 17.84 14.28
C ASP A 214 -2.03 16.69 15.12
N ASP A 215 -2.75 15.75 14.49
CA ASP A 215 -3.23 14.51 15.13
C ASP A 215 -2.14 13.43 15.20
N PHE A 216 -1.08 13.57 14.39
CA PHE A 216 0.10 12.71 14.44
C PHE A 216 1.10 13.22 15.48
N ASN A 217 0.82 12.95 16.76
CA ASN A 217 1.76 13.17 17.86
C ASN A 217 2.53 11.86 18.19
N PRO A 218 3.88 11.88 18.21
CA PRO A 218 4.70 10.72 18.59
C PRO A 218 4.35 10.12 19.96
N GLU A 219 3.73 10.87 20.88
CA GLU A 219 3.35 10.40 22.22
C GLU A 219 1.99 9.68 22.23
N THR A 220 1.12 9.89 21.24
CA THR A 220 -0.24 9.31 21.20
C THR A 220 -0.26 7.80 21.39
N PRO A 221 0.59 6.98 20.72
CA PRO A 221 0.60 5.54 20.95
C PRO A 221 1.01 5.16 22.38
N MET A 222 1.88 5.95 23.04
CA MET A 222 2.36 5.68 24.40
C MET A 222 1.24 5.81 25.44
N GLU A 223 0.37 6.80 25.28
CA GLU A 223 -0.82 6.97 26.12
C GLU A 223 -1.79 5.78 25.97
N LEU A 224 -1.94 5.26 24.75
CA LEU A 224 -2.83 4.13 24.47
C LEU A 224 -2.27 2.79 24.96
N ILE A 225 -0.95 2.61 24.95
CA ILE A 225 -0.27 1.44 25.55
C ILE A 225 -0.57 1.36 27.04
N ASN A 226 -0.46 2.48 27.76
CA ASN A 226 -0.72 2.54 29.20
C ASN A 226 -2.16 2.15 29.57
N ASN A 227 -3.09 2.33 28.64
CA ASN A 227 -4.50 1.99 28.79
C ASN A 227 -4.86 0.60 28.22
N GLY A 228 -3.88 -0.16 27.70
CA GLY A 228 -4.10 -1.49 27.12
C GLY A 228 -4.94 -1.49 25.84
N GLY A 229 -5.05 -0.35 25.16
CA GLY A 229 -6.04 -0.12 24.10
C GLY A 229 -5.56 -0.36 22.67
N ILE A 230 -4.33 -0.83 22.45
CA ILE A 230 -3.72 -0.90 21.11
C ILE A 230 -2.81 -2.12 20.94
N ASN A 231 -2.80 -2.70 19.74
CA ASN A 231 -1.94 -3.82 19.38
C ASN A 231 -0.53 -3.35 18.96
N LEU A 232 0.48 -4.22 19.04
CA LEU A 232 1.87 -3.88 18.68
C LEU A 232 2.05 -3.53 17.19
N ALA A 233 1.32 -4.21 16.30
CA ALA A 233 1.42 -3.98 14.86
C ALA A 233 0.98 -2.56 14.47
N ASP A 234 -0.13 -2.08 15.03
CA ASP A 234 -0.67 -0.73 14.86
C ASP A 234 0.32 0.31 15.38
N ILE A 235 0.96 0.08 16.53
CA ILE A 235 2.01 0.97 17.06
C ILE A 235 3.17 1.07 16.07
N MET A 236 3.69 -0.08 15.62
CA MET A 236 4.82 -0.11 14.69
C MET A 236 4.46 0.56 13.35
N ASN A 237 3.28 0.26 12.82
CA ASN A 237 2.78 0.84 11.57
C ASN A 237 2.47 2.33 11.71
N TYR A 238 2.04 2.80 12.88
CA TYR A 238 1.89 4.22 13.17
C TYR A 238 3.21 4.95 12.99
N TYR A 239 4.27 4.52 13.68
CA TYR A 239 5.57 5.17 13.52
C TYR A 239 6.13 5.00 12.10
N ARG A 240 5.94 3.81 11.49
CA ARG A 240 6.44 3.47 10.15
C ARG A 240 5.84 4.37 9.09
N TYR A 241 4.52 4.36 8.94
CA TYR A 241 3.87 5.06 7.85
C TYR A 241 3.82 6.57 8.05
N THR A 242 3.82 7.05 9.30
CA THR A 242 3.99 8.48 9.57
C THR A 242 5.37 8.95 9.11
N ALA A 243 6.44 8.23 9.51
CA ALA A 243 7.80 8.56 9.06
C ALA A 243 7.94 8.49 7.54
N PHE A 244 7.38 7.45 6.92
CA PHE A 244 7.49 7.23 5.47
C PHE A 244 6.81 8.33 4.65
N ASN A 245 5.62 8.78 5.07
CA ASN A 245 4.97 9.92 4.45
C ASN A 245 5.77 11.21 4.63
N LEU A 246 6.32 11.46 5.82
CA LEU A 246 7.16 12.64 6.08
C LEU A 246 8.43 12.66 5.22
N VAL A 247 9.09 11.52 5.02
CA VAL A 247 10.23 11.43 4.09
C VAL A 247 9.78 11.73 2.66
N SER A 248 8.65 11.18 2.23
CA SER A 248 8.10 11.44 0.89
C SER A 248 7.80 12.93 0.69
N LEU A 249 7.32 13.63 1.72
CA LEU A 249 7.07 15.08 1.69
C LEU A 249 8.35 15.93 1.70
N SER A 250 9.47 15.39 2.19
CA SER A 250 10.74 16.12 2.27
C SER A 250 11.48 16.26 0.94
N MET A 251 11.02 15.56 -0.11
CA MET A 251 11.64 15.57 -1.43
C MET A 251 11.61 16.96 -2.10
N ASP A 252 10.66 17.82 -1.71
CA ASP A 252 10.53 19.21 -2.20
C ASP A 252 11.41 20.21 -1.41
N ASN A 253 12.51 19.74 -0.81
CA ASN A 253 13.45 20.50 0.02
C ASN A 253 12.87 21.13 1.31
N ASP A 254 11.68 20.70 1.74
CA ASP A 254 11.15 21.09 3.06
C ASP A 254 11.79 20.26 4.18
N ARG A 255 12.93 20.75 4.68
CA ARG A 255 13.70 20.14 5.76
C ARG A 255 12.92 19.98 7.08
N LYS A 256 11.74 20.61 7.23
CA LYS A 256 10.93 20.44 8.44
C LYS A 256 10.44 18.99 8.56
N TYR A 257 10.07 18.36 7.44
CA TYR A 257 9.55 17.01 7.46
C TYR A 257 10.64 15.97 7.77
N ASN A 258 11.90 16.20 7.34
CA ASN A 258 13.01 15.31 7.72
C ASN A 258 13.24 15.27 9.23
N LYS A 259 13.15 16.44 9.88
CA LYS A 259 13.33 16.56 11.34
C LYS A 259 12.20 15.83 12.08
N LEU A 260 10.97 15.94 11.60
CA LEU A 260 9.84 15.22 12.17
C LEU A 260 10.02 13.71 11.95
N ALA A 261 10.30 13.26 10.73
CA ALA A 261 10.50 11.86 10.39
C ALA A 261 11.59 11.20 11.25
N GLU A 262 12.68 11.91 11.53
CA GLU A 262 13.78 11.45 12.39
C GLU A 262 13.29 11.07 13.80
N VAL A 263 12.34 11.79 14.38
CA VAL A 263 11.77 11.46 15.70
C VAL A 263 11.05 10.10 15.63
N TYR A 264 10.20 9.92 14.63
CA TYR A 264 9.47 8.67 14.41
C TYR A 264 10.40 7.49 14.15
N PHE A 265 11.44 7.67 13.31
CA PHE A 265 12.44 6.63 13.06
C PHE A 265 13.22 6.23 14.31
N ARG A 266 13.61 7.19 15.14
CA ARG A 266 14.32 6.90 16.39
C ARG A 266 13.50 6.06 17.35
N ILE A 267 12.19 6.28 17.41
CA ILE A 267 11.30 5.44 18.23
C ILE A 267 11.18 4.06 17.58
N LEU A 268 10.89 4.01 16.29
CA LEU A 268 10.66 2.77 15.55
C LEU A 268 11.89 1.84 15.52
N LEU A 269 13.09 2.36 15.26
CA LEU A 269 14.32 1.55 15.20
C LEU A 269 14.82 1.11 16.58
N ARG A 270 14.18 1.54 17.67
CA ARG A 270 14.47 1.08 19.04
C ARG A 270 13.64 -0.14 19.45
N PHE A 271 12.64 -0.52 18.66
CA PHE A 271 11.90 -1.75 18.90
C PHE A 271 12.83 -2.97 18.76
N PRO A 272 12.96 -3.82 19.80
CA PRO A 272 13.90 -4.94 19.77
C PRO A 272 13.68 -5.92 18.62
N ASN A 273 12.41 -6.12 18.24
CA ASN A 273 12.00 -6.98 17.13
C ASN A 273 12.34 -6.42 15.74
N LEU A 274 12.87 -5.19 15.66
CA LEU A 274 13.40 -4.59 14.42
C LEU A 274 14.92 -4.53 14.39
N SER A 275 15.60 -5.15 15.35
CA SER A 275 17.06 -5.25 15.33
C SER A 275 17.55 -5.91 14.05
N VAL A 276 18.50 -5.26 13.37
CA VAL A 276 19.17 -5.77 12.17
C VAL A 276 19.68 -7.20 12.35
N SER A 277 20.18 -7.53 13.55
CA SER A 277 20.71 -8.85 13.87
C SER A 277 19.70 -9.99 13.68
N LEU A 278 18.40 -9.73 13.87
CA LEU A 278 17.33 -10.72 13.69
C LEU A 278 17.10 -11.07 12.22
N TYR A 279 17.50 -10.19 11.31
CA TYR A 279 17.31 -10.34 9.87
C TYR A 279 18.62 -10.74 9.15
N CYS A 280 19.76 -10.70 9.85
CA CYS A 280 21.09 -10.98 9.31
C CYS A 280 21.61 -12.41 9.53
N SER A 281 20.83 -13.32 10.13
CA SER A 281 21.29 -14.68 10.46
C SER A 281 21.79 -15.43 9.21
N GLU A 282 23.11 -15.63 9.13
CA GLU A 282 23.84 -16.28 8.04
C GLU A 282 24.18 -17.75 8.31
N GLU A 283 23.76 -18.33 9.43
CA GLU A 283 24.13 -19.72 9.77
C GLU A 283 23.10 -20.74 9.30
N GLU A 284 23.44 -21.41 8.20
CA GLU A 284 23.41 -22.88 8.04
C GLU A 284 22.13 -23.69 8.30
N GLU A 285 20.93 -23.10 8.32
CA GLU A 285 19.75 -23.92 8.05
C GLU A 285 19.72 -24.20 6.53
N LYS A 286 20.27 -25.36 6.15
CA LYS A 286 19.89 -26.02 4.88
C LYS A 286 18.39 -25.80 4.71
N PRO A 287 17.94 -25.30 3.54
CA PRO A 287 16.54 -24.93 3.33
C PRO A 287 15.70 -26.18 3.51
N THR A 288 15.23 -26.38 4.73
CA THR A 288 14.24 -27.38 5.05
C THR A 288 12.95 -26.68 4.72
N GLU A 289 12.41 -27.05 3.56
CA GLU A 289 11.10 -26.64 3.06
C GLU A 289 10.89 -25.12 2.93
N GLY A 290 11.65 -24.48 2.02
CA GLY A 290 11.19 -23.35 1.19
C GLY A 290 10.69 -22.05 1.85
N ASN A 291 10.56 -21.95 3.17
CA ASN A 291 9.97 -20.82 3.86
C ASN A 291 10.97 -20.15 4.79
N ASP A 292 11.25 -18.87 4.54
CA ASP A 292 12.04 -18.04 5.43
C ASP A 292 11.24 -17.74 6.70
N LYS A 293 11.73 -18.15 7.88
CA LYS A 293 11.06 -17.86 9.16
C LYS A 293 10.83 -16.36 9.38
N ARG A 294 11.61 -15.49 8.73
CA ARG A 294 11.47 -14.02 8.78
C ARG A 294 10.17 -13.51 8.13
N ASP A 295 9.53 -14.30 7.29
CA ASP A 295 8.23 -13.95 6.70
C ASP A 295 7.07 -14.05 7.70
N GLN A 296 7.31 -14.68 8.85
CA GLN A 296 6.33 -14.81 9.94
C GLN A 296 6.43 -13.68 10.97
N PHE A 297 7.39 -12.75 10.82
CA PHE A 297 7.53 -11.61 11.71
C PHE A 297 6.42 -10.57 11.46
N ILE A 298 6.11 -9.76 12.48
CA ILE A 298 5.16 -8.64 12.36
C ILE A 298 5.58 -7.69 11.23
N ILE A 299 6.88 -7.46 11.09
CA ILE A 299 7.49 -6.80 9.93
C ILE A 299 8.38 -7.83 9.25
N ASN A 300 8.03 -8.21 8.03
CA ASN A 300 8.80 -9.19 7.26
C ASN A 300 10.11 -8.58 6.70
N LEU A 301 10.94 -9.41 6.07
CA LEU A 301 12.25 -8.96 5.55
C LEU A 301 12.12 -7.83 4.51
N PRO A 302 11.26 -7.92 3.46
CA PRO A 302 11.06 -6.82 2.51
C PRO A 302 10.62 -5.51 3.17
N GLU A 303 9.68 -5.57 4.12
CA GLU A 303 9.25 -4.38 4.85
C GLU A 303 10.35 -3.80 5.75
N ARG A 304 11.21 -4.66 6.32
CA ARG A 304 12.38 -4.22 7.10
C ARG A 304 13.45 -3.58 6.23
N GLN A 305 13.63 -4.06 5.00
CA GLN A 305 14.49 -3.44 3.99
C GLN A 305 13.94 -2.07 3.57
N GLU A 306 12.62 -1.97 3.35
CA GLU A 306 11.95 -0.69 3.08
C GLU A 306 12.18 0.30 4.22
N LEU A 307 12.04 -0.14 5.48
CA LEU A 307 12.35 0.67 6.66
C LEU A 307 13.77 1.25 6.62
N SER A 308 14.78 0.43 6.33
CA SER A 308 16.18 0.87 6.22
C SER A 308 16.37 1.86 5.09
N LEU A 309 15.78 1.59 3.92
CA LEU A 309 15.83 2.50 2.77
C LEU A 309 15.27 3.87 3.15
N MET A 310 14.08 3.91 3.76
CA MET A 310 13.43 5.16 4.14
C MET A 310 14.22 5.94 5.19
N TYR A 311 14.84 5.26 6.15
CA TYR A 311 15.72 5.90 7.14
C TYR A 311 17.01 6.45 6.49
N VAL A 312 17.65 5.68 5.61
CA VAL A 312 18.84 6.11 4.85
C VAL A 312 18.53 7.32 3.98
N LEU A 313 17.39 7.32 3.28
CA LEU A 313 16.94 8.44 2.46
C LEU A 313 16.67 9.68 3.33
N ASN A 314 16.00 9.52 4.48
CA ASN A 314 15.79 10.63 5.41
C ASN A 314 17.11 11.27 5.86
N TYR A 315 18.09 10.44 6.22
CA TYR A 315 19.41 10.91 6.63
C TYR A 315 20.08 11.72 5.51
N LEU A 316 20.13 11.16 4.30
CA LEU A 316 20.80 11.78 3.15
C LEU A 316 20.11 13.07 2.69
N LEU A 317 18.77 13.11 2.66
CA LEU A 317 17.99 14.31 2.33
C LEU A 317 18.17 15.42 3.39
N SER A 318 18.42 15.04 4.65
CA SER A 318 18.65 15.99 5.74
C SER A 318 20.07 16.56 5.80
N LEU A 319 20.99 16.12 4.92
CA LEU A 319 22.37 16.58 4.91
C LEU A 319 22.46 18.08 4.66
N ASN A 320 23.12 18.77 5.59
CA ASN A 320 23.34 20.21 5.51
C ASN A 320 24.82 20.61 5.54
N SER A 321 25.73 19.63 5.58
CA SER A 321 27.17 19.85 5.49
C SER A 321 27.88 18.57 5.07
N LEU A 322 29.01 18.70 4.35
CA LEU A 322 29.86 17.56 3.99
C LEU A 322 30.44 16.85 5.22
N ARG A 323 30.64 17.58 6.32
CA ARG A 323 31.12 17.00 7.57
C ARG A 323 30.21 15.88 8.08
N LYS A 324 28.88 16.04 7.97
CA LYS A 324 27.90 15.01 8.37
C LYS A 324 27.88 13.79 7.47
N LEU A 325 28.41 13.89 6.25
CA LEU A 325 28.60 12.74 5.37
C LEU A 325 29.82 11.91 5.80
N ILE A 326 30.84 12.56 6.37
CA ILE A 326 32.05 11.90 6.87
C ILE A 326 31.83 11.34 8.29
N GLU A 327 31.28 12.17 9.19
CA GLU A 327 30.98 11.85 10.59
C GLU A 327 29.56 11.24 10.71
N THR A 328 29.31 10.16 9.96
CA THR A 328 28.01 9.49 9.94
C THR A 328 27.72 8.74 11.24
N SER A 329 26.46 8.80 11.68
CA SER A 329 25.95 8.08 12.86
C SER A 329 26.17 6.57 12.72
N PRO A 330 26.55 5.84 13.79
CA PRO A 330 26.65 4.37 13.77
C PRO A 330 25.36 3.71 13.28
N LEU A 331 24.20 4.20 13.77
CA LEU A 331 22.90 3.66 13.37
C LEU A 331 22.66 3.79 11.86
N TYR A 332 23.06 4.90 11.24
CA TYR A 332 22.97 5.07 9.79
C TYR A 332 23.85 4.04 9.04
N LYS A 333 25.08 3.82 9.51
CA LYS A 333 26.00 2.85 8.90
C LYS A 333 25.47 1.42 9.02
N ASP A 334 24.91 1.06 10.17
CA ASP A 334 24.37 -0.28 10.41
C ASP A 334 23.15 -0.55 9.52
N GLU A 335 22.24 0.42 9.40
CA GLU A 335 21.07 0.33 8.52
C GLU A 335 21.45 0.28 7.03
N LEU A 336 22.42 1.09 6.60
CA LEU A 336 22.91 1.08 5.22
C LEU A 336 23.55 -0.27 4.87
N LYS A 337 24.42 -0.79 5.73
CA LYS A 337 25.08 -2.08 5.54
C LYS A 337 24.08 -3.22 5.52
N PHE A 338 23.10 -3.21 6.42
CA PHE A 338 22.01 -4.18 6.42
C PHE A 338 21.23 -4.15 5.11
N LEU A 339 20.82 -2.97 4.65
CA LEU A 339 20.05 -2.82 3.42
C LEU A 339 20.81 -3.41 2.22
N VAL A 340 22.06 -2.99 2.02
CA VAL A 340 22.90 -3.48 0.92
C VAL A 340 23.11 -4.99 1.02
N LYS A 341 23.54 -5.50 2.18
CA LYS A 341 23.85 -6.92 2.37
C LYS A 341 22.61 -7.81 2.19
N SER A 342 21.50 -7.45 2.84
CA SER A 342 20.28 -8.26 2.81
C SER A 342 19.65 -8.27 1.42
N LEU A 343 19.57 -7.12 0.75
CA LEU A 343 18.97 -7.04 -0.57
C LEU A 343 19.84 -7.73 -1.62
N SER A 344 21.17 -7.58 -1.57
CA SER A 344 22.09 -8.33 -2.44
C SER A 344 21.94 -9.84 -2.26
N SER A 345 21.80 -10.32 -1.01
CA SER A 345 21.56 -11.75 -0.74
C SER A 345 20.23 -12.24 -1.35
N CYS A 346 19.14 -11.47 -1.22
CA CYS A 346 17.87 -11.80 -1.87
C CYS A 346 18.01 -11.88 -3.39
N LEU A 347 18.65 -10.88 -4.00
CA LEU A 347 18.85 -10.82 -5.45
C LEU A 347 19.71 -11.99 -5.98
N SER A 348 20.72 -12.44 -5.23
CA SER A 348 21.51 -13.63 -5.59
C SER A 348 20.68 -14.91 -5.52
N LYS A 349 19.85 -15.08 -4.48
CA LYS A 349 18.96 -16.24 -4.35
C LYS A 349 17.94 -16.31 -5.49
N ASP A 350 17.39 -15.16 -5.89
CA ASP A 350 16.43 -15.08 -6.99
C ASP A 350 17.08 -15.52 -8.32
N ILE A 351 18.34 -15.13 -8.56
CA ILE A 351 19.11 -15.59 -9.74
C ILE A 351 19.32 -17.10 -9.70
N ASP A 352 19.77 -17.65 -8.57
CA ASP A 352 20.02 -19.09 -8.45
C ASP A 352 18.73 -19.90 -8.70
N GLN A 353 17.59 -19.41 -8.20
CA GLN A 353 16.29 -20.02 -8.45
C GLN A 353 15.89 -19.92 -9.93
N LEU A 354 16.00 -18.75 -10.56
CA LEU A 354 15.66 -18.55 -11.96
C LEU A 354 16.57 -19.35 -12.91
N ALA A 355 17.86 -19.45 -12.60
CA ALA A 355 18.84 -20.21 -13.38
C ALA A 355 18.64 -21.73 -13.25
N SER A 356 18.05 -22.20 -12.13
CA SER A 356 17.76 -23.61 -11.90
C SER A 356 16.49 -24.13 -12.60
N GLN A 357 15.71 -23.24 -13.24
CA GLN A 357 14.53 -23.65 -14.01
C GLN A 357 14.91 -24.13 -15.42
N PRO A 358 14.49 -25.34 -15.84
CA PRO A 358 14.78 -25.86 -17.17
C PRO A 358 13.85 -25.20 -18.20
N GLY A 359 14.28 -24.07 -18.75
CA GLY A 359 13.52 -23.36 -19.79
C GLY A 359 14.27 -22.27 -20.55
N SER A 360 15.57 -22.06 -20.26
CA SER A 360 16.41 -21.06 -20.94
C SER A 360 16.85 -21.51 -22.34
N THR A 361 15.90 -21.65 -23.25
CA THR A 361 16.15 -21.75 -24.70
C THR A 361 15.19 -20.85 -25.46
N ARG A 362 15.42 -19.53 -25.40
CA ARG A 362 14.93 -18.63 -26.45
C ARG A 362 16.12 -18.04 -27.18
N SER A 363 16.56 -18.78 -28.20
CA SER A 363 17.52 -18.37 -29.21
C SER A 363 16.89 -17.31 -30.12
N SER A 364 17.59 -16.20 -30.27
CA SER A 364 17.32 -15.11 -31.19
C SER A 364 17.45 -15.58 -32.65
N MET A 365 16.41 -15.41 -33.47
CA MET A 365 16.45 -14.99 -34.89
C MET A 365 15.08 -15.17 -35.57
N VAL A 366 14.70 -14.20 -36.42
CA VAL A 366 13.74 -14.20 -37.57
C VAL A 366 12.76 -13.02 -37.54
N SER A 367 12.43 -12.47 -38.72
CA SER A 367 11.94 -11.12 -39.05
C SER A 367 10.40 -10.87 -39.05
N ILE A 368 10.09 -9.55 -39.06
CA ILE A 368 8.93 -8.66 -38.74
C ILE A 368 7.90 -8.55 -39.89
N PRO A 369 6.55 -8.30 -39.73
CA PRO A 369 5.87 -7.39 -38.78
C PRO A 369 4.64 -7.90 -38.00
N GLN A 370 4.05 -9.05 -38.35
CA GLN A 370 2.92 -9.62 -37.59
C GLN A 370 3.38 -10.08 -36.21
N PHE A 371 4.63 -10.53 -36.11
CA PHE A 371 5.28 -10.94 -34.87
C PHE A 371 5.61 -9.77 -33.94
N THR A 372 5.92 -8.58 -34.47
CA THR A 372 6.09 -7.37 -33.64
C THR A 372 4.77 -6.96 -33.00
N ASN A 373 3.66 -6.98 -33.74
CA ASN A 373 2.35 -6.69 -33.15
C ASN A 373 1.95 -7.75 -32.11
N GLU A 374 2.28 -9.03 -32.34
CA GLU A 374 2.00 -10.11 -31.40
C GLU A 374 2.88 -10.02 -30.13
N ILE A 375 4.17 -9.72 -30.29
CA ILE A 375 5.10 -9.46 -29.17
C ILE A 375 4.67 -8.22 -28.40
N GLU A 376 4.34 -7.12 -29.07
CA GLU A 376 3.87 -5.89 -28.44
C GLU A 376 2.56 -6.14 -27.67
N ARG A 377 1.64 -6.92 -28.26
CA ARG A 377 0.42 -7.35 -27.58
C ARG A 377 0.73 -8.21 -26.36
N LYS A 378 1.68 -9.15 -26.45
CA LYS A 378 2.11 -9.99 -25.33
C LYS A 378 2.72 -9.16 -24.20
N ILE A 379 3.63 -8.24 -24.53
CA ILE A 379 4.22 -7.32 -23.56
C ILE A 379 3.16 -6.42 -22.92
N ALA A 380 2.19 -5.91 -23.70
CA ALA A 380 1.11 -5.10 -23.18
C ALA A 380 0.18 -5.89 -22.23
N LEU A 381 -0.11 -7.15 -22.58
CA LEU A 381 -0.87 -8.07 -21.72
C LEU A 381 -0.11 -8.37 -20.43
N GLU A 382 1.16 -8.78 -20.53
CA GLU A 382 2.01 -9.03 -19.37
C GLU A 382 2.07 -7.81 -18.46
N LYS A 383 2.30 -6.61 -19.02
CA LYS A 383 2.27 -5.35 -18.26
C LYS A 383 0.94 -5.16 -17.54
N LYS A 384 -0.21 -5.38 -18.20
CA LYS A 384 -1.53 -5.19 -17.59
C LYS A 384 -1.75 -6.04 -16.33
N PHE A 385 -1.16 -7.23 -16.27
CA PHE A 385 -1.32 -8.18 -15.15
C PHE A 385 -0.21 -8.08 -14.10
N THR A 386 1.01 -7.75 -14.51
CA THR A 386 2.20 -7.74 -13.64
C THR A 386 2.53 -6.36 -13.09
N SER A 387 2.07 -5.29 -13.74
CA SER A 387 2.36 -3.92 -13.35
C SER A 387 1.80 -3.61 -11.98
N LYS A 388 2.66 -3.07 -11.12
CA LYS A 388 2.33 -2.58 -9.79
C LYS A 388 2.32 -1.05 -9.75
N SER A 389 2.06 -0.40 -10.89
CA SER A 389 2.22 1.05 -11.09
C SER A 389 1.39 1.92 -10.16
N LYS A 390 0.31 1.40 -9.57
CA LYS A 390 -0.46 2.10 -8.54
C LYS A 390 0.29 2.24 -7.21
N PHE A 391 1.21 1.32 -6.91
CA PHE A 391 2.07 1.38 -5.73
C PHE A 391 3.32 2.21 -6.04
N SER A 392 3.12 3.53 -6.01
CA SER A 392 4.13 4.54 -6.39
C SER A 392 4.82 5.18 -5.18
N SER A 393 4.94 4.43 -4.08
CA SER A 393 5.61 4.89 -2.86
C SER A 393 7.13 4.98 -3.05
N LEU A 394 7.80 5.75 -2.20
CA LEU A 394 9.26 5.91 -2.27
C LEU A 394 10.01 4.58 -2.08
N GLY A 395 9.49 3.71 -1.22
CA GLY A 395 10.00 2.36 -0.98
C GLY A 395 9.45 1.28 -1.93
N GLY A 396 8.59 1.66 -2.89
CA GLY A 396 7.91 0.73 -3.80
C GLY A 396 8.87 -0.18 -4.58
N VAL A 397 10.09 0.29 -4.86
CA VAL A 397 11.14 -0.51 -5.52
C VAL A 397 11.51 -1.79 -4.75
N ILE A 398 11.43 -1.79 -3.42
CA ILE A 398 11.79 -2.96 -2.60
C ILE A 398 10.75 -4.07 -2.79
N LEU A 399 9.47 -3.70 -2.83
CA LEU A 399 8.36 -4.64 -2.88
C LEU A 399 8.02 -5.03 -4.33
N HIS A 400 8.07 -4.09 -5.25
CA HIS A 400 7.52 -4.22 -6.60
C HIS A 400 8.53 -3.94 -7.72
N GLY A 401 9.75 -3.51 -7.39
CA GLY A 401 10.81 -3.31 -8.36
C GLY A 401 11.33 -4.64 -8.91
N SER A 402 11.70 -4.61 -10.19
CA SER A 402 12.48 -5.64 -10.85
C SER A 402 13.87 -5.77 -10.24
N TYR A 403 14.53 -6.91 -10.52
CA TYR A 403 15.92 -7.15 -10.15
C TYR A 403 16.84 -5.98 -10.50
N LYS A 404 16.74 -5.47 -11.74
CA LYS A 404 17.59 -4.38 -12.25
C LYS A 404 17.35 -3.07 -11.50
N GLU A 405 16.11 -2.78 -11.14
CA GLU A 405 15.74 -1.59 -10.38
C GLU A 405 16.26 -1.66 -8.95
N LYS A 406 16.07 -2.78 -8.26
CA LYS A 406 16.61 -3.02 -6.91
C LYS A 406 18.14 -2.92 -6.89
N LEU A 407 18.81 -3.56 -7.86
CA LEU A 407 20.27 -3.50 -7.97
C LEU A 407 20.77 -2.07 -8.20
N LYS A 408 20.24 -1.36 -9.19
CA LYS A 408 20.73 -0.01 -9.53
C LYS A 408 20.35 1.05 -8.53
N LEU A 409 19.08 1.09 -8.10
CA LEU A 409 18.51 2.20 -7.33
C LEU A 409 18.69 2.03 -5.82
N VAL A 410 18.98 0.82 -5.34
CA VAL A 410 19.14 0.55 -3.90
C VAL A 410 20.52 0.01 -3.57
N VAL A 411 20.93 -1.12 -4.18
CA VAL A 411 22.22 -1.77 -3.85
C VAL A 411 23.38 -0.89 -4.30
N ASN A 412 23.51 -0.61 -5.60
CA ASN A 412 24.58 0.22 -6.14
C ASN A 412 24.53 1.64 -5.55
N PHE A 413 23.33 2.15 -5.27
CA PHE A 413 23.14 3.42 -4.57
C PHE A 413 23.78 3.39 -3.17
N GLY A 414 23.50 2.35 -2.38
CA GLY A 414 24.03 2.20 -1.02
C GLY A 414 25.53 1.95 -0.99
N GLU A 415 26.05 1.13 -1.91
CA GLU A 415 27.49 0.83 -2.03
C GLU A 415 28.34 2.08 -2.28
N VAL A 416 27.80 3.07 -3.00
CA VAL A 416 28.49 4.35 -3.23
C VAL A 416 28.80 5.06 -1.92
N PHE A 417 27.93 4.95 -0.91
CA PHE A 417 28.10 5.57 0.40
C PHE A 417 28.86 4.69 1.41
N ASP A 418 28.89 3.37 1.21
CA ASP A 418 29.66 2.46 2.06
C ASP A 418 31.15 2.37 1.65
N THR A 419 31.53 2.92 0.48
CA THR A 419 32.92 2.87 0.00
C THR A 419 33.81 3.92 0.70
N PRO A 420 34.78 3.53 1.54
CA PRO A 420 35.62 4.46 2.28
C PRO A 420 36.52 5.29 1.35
N ASN A 421 36.75 6.56 1.70
CA ASN A 421 37.65 7.50 1.02
C ASN A 421 37.30 7.83 -0.46
N THR A 422 36.04 7.66 -0.85
CA THR A 422 35.59 8.05 -2.20
C THR A 422 35.45 9.56 -2.31
N LYS A 423 36.03 10.16 -3.37
CA LYS A 423 35.85 11.60 -3.66
C LYS A 423 34.37 11.92 -3.91
N LEU A 424 33.90 13.06 -3.43
CA LEU A 424 32.51 13.50 -3.61
C LEU A 424 32.09 13.55 -5.08
N SER A 425 32.98 14.00 -5.97
CA SER A 425 32.74 14.02 -7.43
C SER A 425 32.46 12.62 -7.99
N THR A 426 33.17 11.60 -7.50
CA THR A 426 32.98 10.20 -7.90
C THR A 426 31.67 9.63 -7.34
N ILE A 427 31.26 10.04 -6.14
CA ILE A 427 29.95 9.68 -5.57
C ILE A 427 28.83 10.24 -6.48
N ILE A 428 28.89 11.53 -6.81
CA ILE A 428 27.91 12.20 -7.68
C ILE A 428 27.84 11.56 -9.07
N GLU A 429 28.98 11.24 -9.67
CA GLU A 429 29.06 10.60 -10.98
C GLU A 429 28.40 9.21 -10.98
N LYS A 430 28.72 8.37 -9.98
CA LYS A 430 28.13 7.04 -9.83
C LYS A 430 26.62 7.10 -9.61
N LEU A 431 26.15 8.01 -8.75
CA LEU A 431 24.72 8.21 -8.51
C LEU A 431 23.98 8.65 -9.79
N SER A 432 24.56 9.59 -10.53
CA SER A 432 24.00 10.08 -11.80
C SER A 432 23.93 8.98 -12.88
N THR A 433 24.85 8.02 -12.83
CA THR A 433 24.84 6.86 -13.75
C THR A 433 23.81 5.82 -13.35
N ASN A 434 23.62 5.59 -12.05
CA ASN A 434 22.68 4.60 -11.52
C ASN A 434 21.22 4.94 -11.80
N ILE A 435 20.86 6.22 -11.87
CA ILE A 435 19.50 6.68 -12.21
C ILE A 435 19.13 6.51 -13.68
N ILE A 436 20.07 6.10 -14.55
CA ILE A 436 19.78 5.81 -15.97
C ILE A 436 19.12 4.43 -16.07
N ILE A 437 17.81 4.44 -15.87
CA ILE A 437 16.90 3.31 -16.00
C ILE A 437 15.56 3.80 -16.59
N GLU A 438 14.84 2.93 -17.31
CA GLU A 438 13.52 3.24 -17.83
C GLU A 438 12.57 3.53 -16.65
N SER A 439 12.13 4.78 -16.53
CA SER A 439 11.27 5.21 -15.43
C SER A 439 9.88 4.59 -15.56
N ASN A 440 9.35 4.12 -14.44
CA ASN A 440 7.94 3.77 -14.30
C ASN A 440 7.42 4.32 -12.97
N LYS A 441 6.10 4.29 -12.78
CA LYS A 441 5.45 4.87 -11.60
C LYS A 441 5.92 4.28 -10.27
N VAL A 442 6.40 3.03 -10.23
CA VAL A 442 6.90 2.37 -9.00
C VAL A 442 8.21 3.01 -8.54
N ILE A 443 9.10 3.36 -9.47
CA ILE A 443 10.45 3.85 -9.16
C ILE A 443 10.60 5.37 -9.26
N GLU A 444 9.65 6.06 -9.90
CA GLU A 444 9.72 7.48 -10.23
C GLU A 444 10.09 8.35 -9.02
N LYS A 445 9.45 8.13 -7.87
CA LYS A 445 9.74 8.89 -6.66
C LYS A 445 11.15 8.65 -6.12
N LEU A 446 11.65 7.42 -6.18
CA LEU A 446 13.00 7.12 -5.74
C LEU A 446 14.04 7.77 -6.65
N VAL A 447 13.81 7.74 -7.96
CA VAL A 447 14.67 8.45 -8.92
C VAL A 447 14.72 9.94 -8.59
N ILE A 448 13.56 10.58 -8.34
CA ILE A 448 13.50 11.99 -7.93
C ILE A 448 14.26 12.21 -6.62
N ALA A 449 14.08 11.35 -5.61
CA ALA A 449 14.77 11.49 -4.32
C ALA A 449 16.30 11.40 -4.49
N ILE A 450 16.80 10.46 -5.30
CA ILE A 450 18.23 10.34 -5.61
C ILE A 450 18.72 11.57 -6.34
N SER A 451 17.96 12.10 -7.31
CA SER A 451 18.30 13.35 -8.00
C SER A 451 18.36 14.54 -7.04
N THR A 452 17.43 14.65 -6.08
CA THR A 452 17.45 15.67 -5.03
C THR A 452 18.69 15.53 -4.14
N ILE A 453 19.06 14.30 -3.75
CA ILE A 453 20.30 14.04 -2.99
C ILE A 453 21.52 14.48 -3.79
N VAL A 454 21.61 14.14 -5.07
CA VAL A 454 22.71 14.56 -5.94
C VAL A 454 22.79 16.08 -6.05
N SER A 455 21.66 16.77 -6.23
CA SER A 455 21.60 18.23 -6.25
C SER A 455 22.08 18.84 -4.93
N ASN A 456 21.61 18.30 -3.80
CA ASN A 456 22.02 18.76 -2.48
C ASN A 456 23.52 18.54 -2.25
N LEU A 457 24.08 17.40 -2.67
CA LEU A 457 25.53 17.13 -2.58
C LEU A 457 26.34 18.09 -3.46
N ASN A 458 25.89 18.39 -4.67
CA ASN A 458 26.51 19.42 -5.54
C ASN A 458 26.46 20.82 -4.91
N SER A 459 25.41 21.15 -4.14
CA SER A 459 25.34 22.45 -3.45
C SER A 459 26.28 22.55 -2.25
N LEU A 460 26.77 21.41 -1.76
CA LEU A 460 27.67 21.32 -0.60
C LEU A 460 29.15 21.24 -1.00
N SER A 461 29.45 20.91 -2.27
CA SER A 461 30.80 20.93 -2.86
C SER A 461 31.21 22.35 -3.21
#